data_AF-A0A5N6TQ68-F1
#
_entry.id   AF-A0A5N6TQ68-F1
#
_cell.length_a   1.000
_cell.length_b   1.000
_cell.length_c   1.000
_cell.angle_alpha   90.00
_cell.angle_beta   90.00
_cell.angle_gamma   90.00
#
_symmetry.space_group_name_H-M   'P 1'
#
loop_
_entity.id
_entity.type
_entity.pdbx_description
1 polymer ?
#
loop_
_entity_poly.entity_id
_entity_poly.type
_entity_poly.pdbx_seq_one_letter_code
_entity_poly.pdbx_strand_id
1 'polypeptide(L)'
;MRGLIWTQEETVIAVVLNMLGFNCERIAQFLTNKVAEVRGIQPFTIDGRQINPPQYERTEHSVRNKIGRTRKEKPELWSEQENRWNEDAVYDYMSTTLGGDFFSYLTPTDAVEIYKKPINMLLVFLQLVVTRVRV
;
A
#
# COMPACT_ATOMS: atom_id res chain seq x y z
N MET A 1 2.04 -18.94 -16.28
CA MET A 1 1.04 -17.95 -15.82
C MET A 1 1.71 -16.58 -15.83
N ARG A 2 1.24 -15.63 -16.64
CA ARG A 2 1.76 -14.25 -16.61
C ARG A 2 1.30 -13.63 -15.29
N GLY A 3 2.23 -13.43 -14.36
CA GLY A 3 1.93 -12.74 -13.11
C GLY A 3 1.44 -11.33 -13.40
N LEU A 4 0.41 -10.91 -12.66
CA LEU A 4 -0.16 -9.57 -12.71
C LEU A 4 0.98 -8.56 -12.42
N ILE A 5 1.35 -7.75 -13.42
CA ILE A 5 2.50 -6.85 -13.34
C ILE A 5 2.27 -5.86 -12.20
N TRP A 6 3.27 -5.70 -11.33
CA TRP A 6 3.24 -4.73 -10.23
C TRP A 6 3.91 -3.45 -10.69
N THR A 7 3.26 -2.31 -10.49
CA THR A 7 3.93 -1.02 -10.63
C THR A 7 4.83 -0.76 -9.42
N GLN A 8 5.78 0.17 -9.57
CA GLN A 8 6.59 0.62 -8.44
C GLN A 8 5.72 1.29 -7.37
N GLU A 9 4.73 2.09 -7.78
CA GLU A 9 3.77 2.74 -6.88
C GLU A 9 2.98 1.72 -6.05
N GLU A 10 2.38 0.70 -6.67
CA GLU A 10 1.66 -0.36 -5.95
C GLU A 10 2.56 -1.09 -4.96
N THR A 11 3.84 -1.29 -5.34
CA THR A 11 4.81 -1.94 -4.48
C THR A 11 5.11 -1.10 -3.24
N VAL A 12 5.36 0.20 -3.42
CA VAL A 12 5.58 1.15 -2.31
C VAL A 12 4.36 1.22 -1.41
N ILE A 13 3.16 1.34 -1.99
CA ILE A 13 1.92 1.41 -1.22
C ILE A 13 1.73 0.16 -0.36
N ALA A 14 1.96 -1.03 -0.92
CA ALA A 14 1.89 -2.28 -0.18
C ALA A 14 2.89 -2.33 0.98
N VAL A 15 4.11 -1.83 0.79
CA VAL A 15 5.15 -1.77 1.84
C VAL A 15 4.73 -0.81 2.95
N VAL A 16 4.32 0.42 2.61
CA VAL A 16 3.88 1.42 3.58
C VAL A 16 2.70 0.90 4.39
N LEU A 17 1.67 0.35 3.74
CA LEU A 17 0.52 -0.22 4.46
C LEU A 17 0.93 -1.39 5.36
N ASN A 18 1.86 -2.24 4.92
CA ASN A 18 2.33 -3.34 5.76
C ASN A 18 3.14 -2.85 6.97
N MET A 19 3.94 -1.79 6.79
CA MET A 19 4.64 -1.09 7.89
C MET A 19 3.65 -0.51 8.89
N LEU A 20 2.55 0.08 8.42
CA LEU A 20 1.45 0.58 9.25
C LEU A 20 0.61 -0.54 9.91
N GLY A 21 1.00 -1.81 9.73
CA GLY A 21 0.38 -2.96 10.38
C GLY A 21 -0.89 -3.45 9.69
N PHE A 22 -1.13 -3.11 8.43
CA PHE A 22 -2.20 -3.75 7.66
C PHE A 22 -1.77 -5.16 7.22
N ASN A 23 -2.72 -6.09 7.32
CA ASN A 23 -2.52 -7.46 6.84
C ASN A 23 -2.56 -7.52 5.30
N CYS A 24 -1.99 -8.58 4.74
CA CYS A 24 -1.87 -8.73 3.28
C CYS A 24 -3.24 -8.79 2.57
N GLU A 25 -4.28 -9.25 3.24
CA GLU A 25 -5.63 -9.34 2.71
C GLU A 25 -6.23 -7.94 2.51
N ARG A 26 -6.12 -7.09 3.54
CA ARG A 26 -6.61 -5.70 3.47
C ARG A 26 -5.84 -4.88 2.44
N ILE A 27 -4.53 -5.07 2.37
CA ILE A 27 -3.69 -4.43 1.34
C ILE A 27 -4.13 -4.86 -0.06
N ALA A 28 -4.42 -6.15 -0.26
CA ALA A 28 -4.95 -6.68 -1.52
C ALA A 28 -6.28 -6.00 -1.91
N GLN A 29 -7.18 -5.83 -0.95
CA GLN A 29 -8.45 -5.13 -1.15
C GLN A 29 -8.24 -3.66 -1.53
N PHE A 30 -7.37 -2.93 -0.82
CA PHE A 30 -7.05 -1.53 -1.13
C PHE A 30 -6.49 -1.36 -2.54
N LEU A 31 -5.50 -2.17 -2.92
CA LEU A 31 -4.92 -2.11 -4.26
C LEU A 31 -5.94 -2.47 -5.35
N THR A 32 -6.80 -3.47 -5.09
CA THR A 32 -7.86 -3.87 -6.03
C THR A 32 -8.90 -2.76 -6.21
N ASN A 33 -9.32 -2.13 -5.11
CA ASN A 33 -10.27 -1.01 -5.14
C ASN A 33 -9.67 0.19 -5.90
N LYS A 34 -8.38 0.48 -5.68
CA LYS A 34 -7.72 1.57 -6.39
C LYS A 34 -7.66 1.33 -7.90
N VAL A 35 -7.28 0.12 -8.31
CA VAL A 35 -7.24 -0.25 -9.74
C VAL A 35 -8.64 -0.20 -10.35
N ALA A 36 -9.68 -0.60 -9.62
CA ALA A 36 -11.06 -0.48 -10.07
C ALA A 36 -11.47 0.98 -10.25
N GLU A 37 -11.19 1.86 -9.28
CA GLU A 37 -11.49 3.30 -9.33
C GLU A 37 -10.81 3.99 -10.53
N VAL A 38 -9.49 3.80 -10.69
CA VAL A 38 -8.71 4.41 -11.78
C VAL A 38 -9.23 3.98 -13.15
N ARG A 39 -9.74 2.76 -13.27
CA ARG A 39 -10.28 2.21 -14.52
C ARG A 39 -11.78 2.51 -14.70
N GLY A 40 -12.41 3.22 -13.77
CA GLY A 40 -13.85 3.48 -13.79
C GLY A 40 -14.71 2.21 -13.69
N ILE A 41 -14.17 1.14 -13.10
CA ILE A 41 -14.86 -0.14 -12.97
C ILE A 41 -15.68 -0.12 -11.68
N GLN A 42 -16.98 -0.38 -11.79
CA GLN A 42 -17.87 -0.47 -10.64
C GLN A 42 -17.52 -1.70 -9.77
N PRO A 43 -17.53 -1.59 -8.43
CA PRO A 43 -17.40 -2.75 -7.54
C PRO A 43 -18.48 -3.80 -7.86
N PHE A 44 -18.09 -5.08 -7.90
CA PHE A 44 -18.79 -6.23 -8.52
C PHE A 44 -20.10 -6.69 -7.88
N THR A 45 -20.82 -5.83 -7.18
CA THR A 45 -22.09 -6.17 -6.57
C THR A 45 -23.22 -5.57 -7.41
N ILE A 46 -23.69 -6.34 -8.40
CA ILE A 46 -24.98 -6.09 -9.05
C ILE A 46 -25.98 -7.08 -8.43
N ASP A 47 -27.03 -6.57 -7.79
CA ASP A 47 -28.11 -7.36 -7.17
C ASP A 47 -27.63 -8.49 -6.23
N GLY A 48 -26.61 -8.22 -5.42
CA GLY A 48 -26.13 -9.16 -4.39
C GLY A 48 -25.41 -10.40 -4.92
N ARG A 49 -25.10 -10.46 -6.23
CA ARG A 49 -24.32 -11.55 -6.84
C ARG A 49 -22.92 -11.10 -7.18
N GLN A 50 -21.93 -11.84 -6.69
CA GLN A 50 -20.53 -11.66 -7.00
C GLN A 50 -20.26 -12.18 -8.42
N ILE A 51 -20.04 -11.27 -9.38
CA ILE A 51 -19.63 -11.63 -10.75
C ILE A 51 -18.12 -11.93 -10.70
N ASN A 52 -17.68 -12.99 -11.40
CA ASN A 52 -16.31 -13.56 -11.38
C ASN A 52 -15.19 -12.57 -11.00
N PRO A 53 -14.25 -12.96 -10.12
CA PRO A 53 -13.19 -12.09 -9.66
C PRO A 53 -12.41 -11.56 -10.87
N PRO A 54 -12.25 -10.24 -10.98
CA PRO A 54 -11.60 -9.66 -12.14
C PRO A 54 -10.13 -10.11 -12.21
N GLN A 55 -9.60 -10.20 -13.44
CA GLN A 55 -8.19 -10.47 -13.71
C GLN A 55 -7.21 -9.40 -13.17
N TYR A 56 -7.71 -8.37 -12.49
CA TYR A 56 -6.92 -7.30 -11.87
C TYR A 56 -6.92 -7.36 -10.34
N GLU A 57 -7.61 -8.32 -9.72
CA GLU A 57 -7.65 -8.47 -8.27
C GLU A 57 -6.27 -8.87 -7.72
N ARG A 58 -5.80 -8.12 -6.73
CA ARG A 58 -4.64 -8.51 -5.92
C ARG A 58 -5.13 -9.50 -4.87
N THR A 59 -4.46 -10.63 -4.76
CA THR A 59 -4.74 -11.62 -3.71
C THR A 59 -3.80 -11.43 -2.52
N GLU A 60 -4.21 -11.85 -1.33
CA GLU A 60 -3.36 -11.86 -0.14
C GLU A 60 -2.01 -12.53 -0.41
N HIS A 61 -2.03 -13.69 -1.09
CA HIS A 61 -0.82 -14.42 -1.45
C HIS A 61 0.10 -13.62 -2.37
N SER A 62 -0.47 -12.89 -3.34
CA SER A 62 0.30 -12.03 -4.25
C SER A 62 0.99 -10.89 -3.50
N VAL A 63 0.29 -10.25 -2.56
CA VAL A 63 0.82 -9.17 -1.71
C VAL A 63 1.94 -9.71 -0.82
N ARG A 64 1.71 -10.82 -0.12
CA ARG A 64 2.70 -11.45 0.76
C ARG A 64 3.98 -11.80 0.01
N ASN A 65 3.84 -12.41 -1.17
CA ASN A 65 4.99 -12.74 -2.02
C ASN A 65 5.72 -11.49 -2.51
N LYS A 66 5.00 -10.44 -2.90
CA LYS A 66 5.62 -9.21 -3.37
C LYS A 66 6.39 -8.53 -2.25
N ILE A 67 5.80 -8.38 -1.06
CA ILE A 67 6.47 -7.84 0.13
C ILE A 67 7.73 -8.65 0.45
N GLY A 68 7.62 -9.99 0.47
CA GLY A 68 8.77 -10.86 0.76
C GLY A 68 9.90 -10.72 -0.26
N ARG A 69 9.58 -10.51 -1.55
CA ARG A 69 10.59 -10.20 -2.58
C ARG A 69 11.20 -8.83 -2.38
N THR A 70 10.39 -7.81 -2.10
CA THR A 70 10.89 -6.45 -1.86
C THR A 70 11.88 -6.42 -0.69
N ARG A 71 11.64 -7.17 0.39
CA ARG A 71 12.60 -7.29 1.50
C ARG A 71 13.95 -7.88 1.08
N LYS A 72 13.96 -8.81 0.12
CA LYS A 72 15.19 -9.42 -0.42
C LYS A 72 15.90 -8.53 -1.42
N GLU A 73 15.13 -7.84 -2.26
CA GLU A 73 15.63 -6.94 -3.30
C GLU A 73 16.15 -5.62 -2.72
N LYS A 74 15.57 -5.18 -1.60
CA LYS A 74 15.86 -3.92 -0.89
C LYS A 74 16.03 -4.19 0.62
N PRO A 75 17.11 -4.86 1.03
CA PRO A 75 17.33 -5.22 2.43
C PRO A 75 17.40 -4.01 3.35
N GLU A 76 17.75 -2.82 2.84
CA GLU A 76 17.77 -1.57 3.59
C GLU A 76 16.41 -1.18 4.19
N LEU A 77 15.30 -1.67 3.61
CA LEU A 77 13.94 -1.40 4.08
C LEU A 77 13.55 -2.25 5.29
N TRP A 78 14.26 -3.34 5.57
CA TRP A 78 13.87 -4.32 6.59
C TRP A 78 14.98 -4.51 7.62
N SER A 79 14.68 -4.18 8.88
CA SER A 79 15.60 -4.42 9.98
C SER A 79 15.45 -5.88 10.44
N GLU A 80 16.41 -6.73 10.05
CA GLU A 80 16.42 -8.15 10.49
C GLU A 80 16.58 -8.27 12.01
N GLN A 81 17.32 -7.37 12.64
CA GLN A 81 17.53 -7.37 14.09
C GLN A 81 16.25 -7.10 14.86
N GLU A 82 15.45 -6.15 14.38
CA GLU A 82 14.21 -5.72 15.04
C GLU A 82 12.97 -6.44 14.48
N ASN A 83 13.15 -7.29 13.46
CA ASN A 83 12.09 -8.01 12.75
C ASN A 83 10.93 -7.08 12.33
N ARG A 84 11.26 -5.86 11.89
CA ARG A 84 10.30 -4.82 11.48
C ARG A 84 10.85 -3.99 10.32
N TRP A 85 9.96 -3.23 9.70
CA TRP A 85 10.34 -2.26 8.68
C TRP A 85 11.19 -1.15 9.27
N ASN A 86 12.24 -0.76 8.56
CA ASN A 86 12.98 0.46 8.84
C ASN A 86 12.15 1.65 8.34
N GLU A 87 11.48 2.35 9.26
CA GLU A 87 10.54 3.40 8.93
C GLU A 87 11.17 4.50 8.07
N ASP A 88 12.36 4.99 8.44
CA ASP A 88 13.05 6.05 7.71
C ASP A 88 13.36 5.63 6.26
N ALA A 89 13.89 4.41 6.09
CA ALA A 89 14.20 3.88 4.75
C ALA A 89 12.93 3.64 3.91
N VAL A 90 11.83 3.22 4.53
CA VAL A 90 10.53 3.06 3.85
C VAL A 90 9.96 4.42 3.44
N TYR A 91 10.08 5.46 4.27
CA TYR A 91 9.64 6.81 3.93
C TYR A 91 10.49 7.44 2.81
N ASP A 92 11.81 7.23 2.84
CA ASP A 92 12.70 7.64 1.75
C ASP A 92 12.34 6.92 0.44
N TYR A 93 12.09 5.61 0.51
CA TYR A 93 11.63 4.83 -0.64
C TYR A 93 10.26 5.31 -1.16
N MET A 94 9.35 5.69 -0.26
CA MET A 94 8.04 6.22 -0.63
C MET A 94 8.16 7.57 -1.33
N SER A 95 8.87 8.53 -0.72
CA SER A 95 9.02 9.89 -1.24
C SER A 95 9.78 9.97 -2.56
N THR A 96 10.71 9.05 -2.80
CA THR A 96 11.45 8.97 -4.08
C THR A 96 10.66 8.29 -5.20
N THR A 97 9.61 7.55 -4.87
CA THR A 97 8.81 6.79 -5.85
C THR A 97 7.47 7.46 -6.16
N LEU A 98 6.81 8.04 -5.15
CA LEU A 98 5.51 8.68 -5.30
C LEU A 98 5.69 10.17 -5.60
N GLY A 99 5.07 10.65 -6.68
CA GLY A 99 5.15 12.06 -7.10
C GLY A 99 4.22 13.02 -6.34
N GLY A 100 3.62 12.58 -5.23
CA GLY A 100 2.62 13.34 -4.48
C GLY A 100 2.32 12.73 -3.11
N ASP A 101 1.32 13.27 -2.42
CA ASP A 101 0.91 12.76 -1.11
C ASP A 101 0.44 11.30 -1.20
N PHE A 102 0.93 10.44 -0.32
CA PHE A 102 0.55 9.03 -0.22
C PHE A 102 -0.97 8.83 -0.20
N PHE A 103 -1.70 9.70 0.51
CA PHE A 103 -3.15 9.60 0.62
C PHE A 103 -3.87 9.84 -0.71
N SER A 104 -3.27 10.56 -1.67
CA SER A 104 -3.85 10.74 -3.01
C SER A 104 -3.89 9.43 -3.82
N TYR A 105 -3.06 8.45 -3.43
CA TYR A 105 -3.02 7.13 -4.04
C TYR A 105 -4.01 6.14 -3.41
N LEU A 106 -4.70 6.53 -2.35
CA LEU A 106 -5.73 5.73 -1.71
C LEU A 106 -7.13 6.16 -2.16
N THR A 107 -8.11 5.28 -2.05
CA THR A 107 -9.50 5.71 -2.21
C THR A 107 -9.96 6.47 -0.95
N PRO A 108 -10.97 7.36 -1.02
CA PRO A 108 -11.47 8.07 0.15
C PRO A 108 -11.88 7.13 1.30
N THR A 109 -12.44 5.97 0.96
CA THR A 109 -12.83 4.94 1.94
C THR A 109 -11.62 4.32 2.63
N ASP A 110 -10.55 4.07 1.88
CA ASP A 110 -9.32 3.48 2.41
C ASP A 110 -8.57 4.47 3.32
N ALA A 111 -8.56 5.75 2.94
CA ALA A 111 -7.98 6.82 3.75
C ALA A 111 -8.62 6.89 5.14
N VAL A 112 -9.96 6.79 5.22
CA VAL A 112 -10.71 6.77 6.50
C VAL A 112 -10.28 5.62 7.40
N GLU A 113 -9.93 4.46 6.85
CA GLU A 113 -9.46 3.33 7.66
C GLU A 113 -8.05 3.52 8.21
N ILE A 114 -7.19 4.19 7.45
CA ILE A 114 -5.87 4.59 7.94
C ILE A 114 -6.01 5.61 9.07
N TYR A 115 -6.93 6.56 8.95
CA TYR A 115 -7.22 7.56 10.00
C TYR A 115 -7.72 6.95 11.32
N LYS A 116 -8.22 5.72 11.32
CA LYS A 116 -8.65 5.00 12.54
C LYS A 116 -7.49 4.37 13.33
N LYS A 117 -6.27 4.37 12.79
CA LYS A 117 -5.08 3.88 13.50
C LYS A 117 -4.64 4.89 14.57
N PRO A 118 -3.89 4.46 15.61
CA PRO A 118 -3.48 5.34 16.70
C PRO A 118 -2.81 6.62 16.19
N ILE A 119 -3.23 7.76 16.73
CA ILE A 119 -2.84 9.13 16.32
C ILE A 119 -1.32 9.32 16.19
N ASN A 120 -0.50 8.63 17.01
CA ASN A 120 0.95 8.72 16.94
C ASN A 120 1.52 8.31 15.57
N MET A 121 0.88 7.38 14.86
CA MET A 121 1.35 6.89 13.56
C MET A 121 1.00 7.87 12.42
N LEU A 122 -0.14 8.56 12.52
CA LEU A 122 -0.56 9.63 11.61
C LEU A 122 0.21 10.93 11.84
N LEU A 123 0.55 11.24 13.09
CA LEU A 123 1.37 12.41 13.43
C LEU A 123 2.80 12.28 12.94
N VAL A 124 3.42 11.09 13.01
CA VAL A 124 4.74 10.83 12.40
C VAL A 124 4.69 11.01 10.89
N PHE A 125 3.62 10.51 10.24
CA PHE A 125 3.41 10.67 8.80
C PHE A 125 3.25 12.15 8.39
N LEU A 126 2.41 12.90 9.12
CA LEU A 126 2.20 14.33 8.90
C LEU A 126 3.45 15.15 9.23
N GLN A 127 4.17 14.84 10.30
CA GLN A 127 5.42 15.55 10.65
C GLN A 127 6.51 15.28 9.62
N LEU A 128 6.72 14.06 9.15
CA LEU A 128 7.79 13.77 8.18
C LEU A 128 7.51 14.38 6.80
N VAL A 129 6.25 14.38 6.36
CA VAL A 129 5.83 15.06 5.12
C VAL A 129 5.97 16.59 5.26
N VAL A 130 5.58 17.19 6.39
CA VAL A 130 5.66 18.64 6.60
C VAL A 130 7.10 19.12 6.85
N THR A 131 7.95 18.32 7.49
CA THR A 131 9.32 18.73 7.84
C THR A 131 10.26 18.69 6.62
N ARG A 132 9.99 17.86 5.62
CA ARG A 132 10.82 17.76 4.40
C ARG A 132 10.37 18.64 3.22
N VAL A 133 9.25 19.35 3.32
CA VAL A 133 8.85 20.41 2.36
C VAL A 133 9.52 21.76 2.70
N ARG A 134 10.32 21.84 3.77
CA ARG A 134 10.97 23.07 4.25
C ARG A 134 12.50 23.12 4.08
N VAL A 135 13.10 22.33 3.18
CA VAL A 135 14.54 22.44 2.84
C VAL A 135 14.71 22.73 1.36
#